data_AF-A0A2A5HQH7-F1
#
_entry.id   AF-A0A2A5HQH7-F1
#
_cell.length_a   1.000
_cell.length_b   1.000
_cell.length_c   1.000
_cell.angle_alpha   90.00
_cell.angle_beta   90.00
_cell.angle_gamma   90.00
#
_symmetry.space_group_name_H-M   'P 1'
#
loop_
_entity.id
_entity.type
_entity.pdbx_description
1 polymer ?
#
loop_
_entity_poly.entity_id
_entity_poly.type
_entity_poly.pdbx_seq_one_letter_code
_entity_poly.pdbx_strand_id
1 'polypeptide(L)' 'MLITASKIAAPVLFTSLSVGVLISILQVATQIQEMTLTFVPKIIAAVAVLLIAGSWMLGTLSQFTRDLFMLASTV' A
#
# COMPACT_ATOMS: atom_id res chain seq x y z
N MET A 1 -11.22 11.36 11.06
CA MET A 1 -11.54 10.19 10.21
C MET A 1 -10.83 10.25 8.86
N LEU A 2 -11.12 11.23 7.99
CA LEU A 2 -10.54 11.31 6.63
C LEU A 2 -9.01 11.55 6.60
N ILE A 3 -8.50 12.33 7.55
CA ILE A 3 -7.07 12.69 7.64
C ILE A 3 -6.22 11.47 8.07
N THR A 4 -6.75 10.63 8.97
CA THR A 4 -6.11 9.39 9.42
C THR A 4 -6.08 8.36 8.28
N ALA A 5 -7.19 8.25 7.53
CA ALA A 5 -7.25 7.38 6.35
C ALA A 5 -6.24 7.81 5.28
N SER A 6 -6.13 9.10 4.97
CA SER A 6 -5.15 9.60 4.01
C SER A 6 -3.70 9.37 4.46
N LYS A 7 -3.40 9.48 5.76
CA LYS A 7 -2.07 9.15 6.28
C LYS A 7 -1.74 7.67 6.04
N ILE A 8 -2.61 6.74 6.43
CA ILE A 8 -2.40 5.29 6.25
C ILE A 8 -2.24 4.92 4.76
N ALA A 9 -3.10 5.50 3.91
CA ALA A 9 -3.13 5.18 2.49
C ALA A 9 -1.96 5.80 1.71
N ALA A 10 -1.41 6.94 2.14
CA ALA A 10 -0.39 7.67 1.39
C ALA A 10 0.87 6.85 1.04
N PRO A 11 1.59 6.19 1.98
CA PRO A 11 2.79 5.44 1.62
C PRO A 11 2.48 4.18 0.83
N VAL A 12 1.35 3.52 1.07
CA VAL A 12 0.92 2.33 0.32
C VAL A 12 0.56 2.68 -1.12
N LEU A 13 -0.19 3.77 -1.32
CA LEU A 13 -0.56 4.27 -2.64
C LEU A 13 0.68 4.72 -3.41
N PHE A 14 1.56 5.50 -2.76
CA PHE A 14 2.77 6.01 -3.42
C PHE A 14 3.69 4.87 -3.88
N THR A 15 3.93 3.89 -3.02
CA THR A 15 4.76 2.73 -3.38
C THR A 15 4.11 1.84 -4.44
N SER A 16 2.82 1.55 -4.33
CA SER A 16 2.07 0.78 -5.34
C SER A 16 2.09 1.45 -6.72
N LEU A 17 1.95 2.78 -6.75
CA LEU A 17 1.92 3.57 -7.98
C LEU A 17 3.31 3.64 -8.62
N SER A 18 4.37 3.90 -7.85
CA SER A 18 5.75 3.89 -8.35
C SER A 18 6.16 2.53 -8.91
N VAL A 19 5.84 1.44 -8.20
CA VAL A 19 6.12 0.06 -8.63
C VAL A 19 5.32 -0.28 -9.89
N GLY A 20 4.02 0.04 -9.90
CA GLY A 20 3.15 -0.22 -11.05
C GLY A 20 3.65 0.47 -12.32
N VAL A 21 4.07 1.73 -12.21
CA VAL A 21 4.64 2.51 -13.31
C VAL A 21 5.95 1.90 -13.82
N LEU A 22 6.88 1.53 -12.92
CA LEU A 22 8.15 0.90 -13.30
C LEU A 22 7.94 -0.41 -14.09
N ILE A 23 7.02 -1.25 -13.62
CA ILE A 23 6.71 -2.53 -14.27
C ILE A 23 6.02 -2.29 -15.62
N SER A 24 5.09 -1.35 -15.72
CA SER A 24 4.43 -1.01 -16.99
C SER A 24 5.42 -0.48 -18.04
N ILE A 25 6.42 0.31 -17.64
CA ILE A 25 7.47 0.79 -18.54
C ILE A 25 8.34 -0.37 -19.03
N LEU A 26 8.78 -1.26 -18.13
CA LEU A 26 9.57 -2.43 -18.51
C LEU A 26 8.80 -3.34 -19.48
N GLN A 27 7.50 -3.56 -19.23
CA GLN A 27 6.66 -4.38 -20.08
C GLN A 27 6.54 -3.82 -21.51
N VAL A 28 6.43 -2.49 -21.64
CA VAL A 28 6.38 -1.81 -22.95
C VAL A 28 7.75 -1.79 -23.63
N ALA A 29 8.83 -1.55 -22.87
CA ALA A 29 10.18 -1.40 -23.41
C ALA A 29 10.74 -2.70 -24.01
N THR A 30 10.45 -3.86 -23.42
CA THR A 30 10.94 -5.16 -23.94
C THR A 30 10.00 -5.83 -24.94
N GLN A 31 8.81 -5.27 -25.21
CA GLN A 31 7.78 -5.85 -26.10
C GLN A 31 7.31 -7.27 -25.73
N ILE A 32 7.73 -7.83 -24.59
CA ILE A 32 7.29 -9.13 -24.09
C ILE A 32 5.98 -8.95 -23.30
N GLN A 33 4.85 -9.28 -23.92
CA GLN A 33 3.52 -9.28 -23.28
C GLN A 33 3.14 -10.65 -22.69
N GLU A 34 4.12 -11.38 -22.14
CA GLU A 34 3.85 -12.63 -21.43
C GLU A 34 3.20 -12.34 -20.08
N MET A 35 1.95 -12.80 -19.91
CA MET A 35 1.14 -12.52 -18.72
C MET A 35 1.79 -13.01 -17.41
N THR A 36 2.62 -14.06 -17.49
CA THR A 36 3.33 -14.65 -16.35
C THR A 36 4.49 -13.78 -15.85
N LEU A 37 5.22 -13.14 -16.78
CA LEU A 37 6.39 -12.32 -16.48
C LEU A 37 6.01 -10.98 -15.84
N THR A 38 4.77 -10.52 -16.04
CA THR A 38 4.24 -9.35 -15.31
C THR A 38 3.65 -9.70 -13.96
N PHE A 39 3.17 -10.92 -13.78
CA PHE A 39 2.51 -11.33 -12.54
C PHE A 39 3.51 -11.51 -11.39
N VAL A 40 4.65 -12.14 -11.66
CA VAL A 40 5.65 -12.47 -10.63
C VAL A 40 6.32 -11.23 -10.02
N PRO A 41 6.90 -10.28 -10.80
CA PRO A 41 7.53 -9.09 -10.23
C PRO A 41 6.54 -8.22 -9.47
N LYS A 42 5.29 -8.16 -9.93
CA LYS A 42 4.22 -7.38 -9.30
C LYS A 42 3.84 -7.92 -7.92
N ILE A 43 3.76 -9.25 -7.76
CA ILE A 43 3.51 -9.88 -6.45
C ILE A 43 4.69 -9.65 -5.51
N ILE A 44 5.93 -9.85 -5.97
CA ILE A 44 7.12 -9.64 -5.14
C ILE A 44 7.17 -8.19 -4.63
N ALA A 45 6.91 -7.23 -5.50
CA ALA A 45 6.90 -5.83 -5.12
C ALA A 45 5.74 -5.48 -4.17
N ALA A 46 4.54 -6.03 -4.39
CA ALA A 46 3.41 -5.85 -3.47
C ALA A 46 3.70 -6.42 -2.07
N VAL A 47 4.31 -7.61 -2.00
CA VAL A 47 4.71 -8.24 -0.73
C VAL A 47 5.80 -7.42 -0.04
N ALA A 48 6.82 -6.95 -0.77
CA ALA A 48 7.88 -6.11 -0.21
C ALA A 48 7.31 -4.81 0.38
N VAL A 49 6.37 -4.16 -0.33
CA VAL A 49 5.68 -2.96 0.16
C VAL A 49 4.84 -3.27 1.40
N LEU A 50 4.09 -4.37 1.42
CA LEU A 50 3.31 -4.78 2.60
C LEU A 50 4.20 -5.09 3.81
N LEU A 51 5.38 -5.67 3.61
CA LEU A 51 6.31 -5.94 4.71
C LEU A 51 6.87 -4.65 5.32
N ILE A 52 7.22 -3.67 4.48
CA ILE A 52 7.78 -2.38 4.93
C ILE A 52 6.70 -1.48 5.51
N ALA A 53 5.56 -1.34 4.83
CA ALA A 53 4.47 -0.45 5.23
C ALA A 53 3.51 -1.07 6.27
N GLY A 54 3.49 -2.41 6.39
CA GLY A 54 2.54 -3.13 7.23
C GLY A 54 2.62 -2.78 8.72
N SER A 55 3.84 -2.66 9.26
CA SER A 55 4.05 -2.27 10.66
C SER A 55 3.47 -0.88 10.97
N TRP A 56 3.68 0.06 10.06
CA TRP A 56 3.21 1.43 10.21
C TRP A 56 1.69 1.58 10.00
N MET A 57 1.11 0.80 9.08
CA MET A 57 -0.33 0.71 8.89
C MET A 57 -1.05 0.20 10.13
N LEU A 58 -0.52 -0.85 10.76
CA LEU A 58 -1.09 -1.44 11.98
C LEU A 58 -1.05 -0.47 13.16
N GLY A 59 0.06 0.26 13.34
CA GLY A 59 0.17 1.28 14.39
C GLY A 59 -0.87 2.39 14.24
N THR A 60 -1.06 2.88 13.02
CA THR A 60 -2.03 3.96 12.76
C THR A 60 -3.47 3.48 12.87
N LEU A 61 -3.76 2.23 12.49
CA LEU A 61 -5.09 1.62 12.66
C LEU A 61 -5.43 1.44 14.15
N SER A 62 -4.45 1.00 14.96
CA SER A 62 -4.61 0.89 16.42
C SER A 62 -4.87 2.25 17.07
N GLN A 63 -4.14 3.29 16.65
CA GLN A 63 -4.37 4.67 17.11
C GLN A 63 -5.79 5.13 16.82
N PHE A 64 -6.29 4.89 15.60
CA PHE A 64 -7.65 5.23 15.21
C PHE A 64 -8.71 4.50 16.05
N THR A 65 -8.51 3.21 16.31
CA THR A 65 -9.42 2.43 17.18
C THR A 65 -9.43 2.98 18.60
N ARG A 66 -8.28 3.39 19.16
CA ARG A 66 -8.19 3.98 20.50
C ARG A 66 -8.92 5.32 20.57
N ASP A 67 -8.75 6.16 19.56
CA ASP A 67 -9.43 7.46 19.49
C ASP A 67 -10.96 7.30 19.40
N LEU A 68 -11.44 6.32 18.62
CA LEU A 68 -12.87 5.99 18.55
C LEU A 68 -13.42 5.48 19.88
N PHE A 69 -12.68 4.60 20.56
CA PHE A 69 -13.11 4.02 21.83
C PHE A 69 -13.18 5.09 22.94
N MET A 70 -12.23 6.02 22.97
CA MET A 70 -12.26 7.18 23.88
C MET A 70 -13.42 8.12 23.60
N LEU A 71 -13.74 8.34 22.32
CA LEU A 71 -14.87 9.19 21.93
C LEU A 71 -16.20 8.52 22.28
N ALA A 72 -16.32 7.21 22.10
CA ALA A 72 -17.50 6.43 22.48
C ALA A 72 -17.70 6.32 23.99
N SER A 73 -16.62 6.30 24.79
CA SER A 73 -16.74 6.27 26.26
C SER A 73 -17.08 7.63 26.90
N THR A 74 -16.99 8.71 26.12
CA THR A 74 -17.25 10.09 26.57
C THR A 74 -18.71 10.51 26.30
N VAL A 75 -19.46 9.71 25.52
CA VAL A 75 -20.91 9.87 25.26
C VAL A 75 -21.68 8.91 26.16
#